data_AF-A0A0W0WXT8-F1
#
_entry.id   AF-A0A0W0WXT8-F1
#
_cell.length_a   1.000
_cell.length_b   1.000
_cell.length_c   1.000
_cell.angle_alpha   90.00
_cell.angle_beta   90.00
_cell.angle_gamma   90.00
#
_symmetry.space_group_name_H-M   'P 1'
#
loop_
_entity.id
_entity.type
_entity.pdbx_description
1 polymer ?
#
loop_
_entity_poly.entity_id
_entity_poly.type
_entity_poly.pdbx_seq_one_letter_code
_entity_poly.pdbx_strand_id
1 'polypeptide(L)'
;MPFNIELTKQSNAIIKIQSVKNTISIYIKGTSKAVELATLRNWQHLENHFINTMPEYHADWVRGPDAPHIKKNHTSSYEVTSTHYHSEFNTEITPGMFSFYLRNIFTQQLAHPSDEYQFFVNSAEVESIIETYAIYYREYKDSSTEEIYESETTLTSEEQQAYDAAVMDSKIHRSIGSLLPLIFLVGSGRHGIYRAPAAATLADKEDTLSLDDGKCSIM
;
A
#
# COMPACT_ATOMS: atom_id res chain seq x y z
N MET A 1 20.35 8.77 1.84
CA MET A 1 20.68 8.73 0.38
C MET A 1 19.50 9.12 -0.52
N PRO A 2 19.63 10.17 -1.36
CA PRO A 2 18.68 10.51 -2.42
C PRO A 2 19.13 10.02 -3.81
N PHE A 3 18.37 9.13 -4.45
CA PHE A 3 18.58 8.69 -5.84
C PHE A 3 17.33 8.97 -6.67
N ASN A 4 17.49 9.39 -7.93
CA ASN A 4 16.39 9.66 -8.86
C ASN A 4 16.70 9.10 -10.25
N ILE A 5 15.70 8.51 -10.90
CA ILE A 5 15.76 8.13 -12.32
C ILE A 5 14.42 8.37 -12.99
N GLU A 6 14.44 8.89 -14.22
CA GLU A 6 13.24 9.13 -15.03
C GLU A 6 13.11 8.07 -16.12
N LEU A 7 11.91 7.51 -16.25
CA LEU A 7 11.58 6.54 -17.31
C LEU A 7 11.17 7.30 -18.57
N THR A 8 11.70 6.89 -19.72
CA THR A 8 11.58 7.65 -20.99
C THR A 8 10.48 7.15 -21.93
N LYS A 9 9.86 6.00 -21.63
CA LYS A 9 8.96 5.29 -22.56
C LYS A 9 7.56 5.90 -22.69
N GLN A 10 7.08 6.60 -21.68
CA GLN A 10 5.66 6.95 -21.56
C GLN A 10 5.35 8.25 -22.33
N SER A 11 4.52 8.16 -23.37
CA SER A 11 4.20 9.28 -24.28
C SER A 11 3.35 10.39 -23.62
N ASN A 12 2.59 10.05 -22.58
CA ASN A 12 1.63 10.95 -21.95
C ASN A 12 1.95 11.27 -20.48
N ALA A 13 2.97 10.63 -19.91
CA ALA A 13 3.40 10.86 -18.53
C ALA A 13 4.90 10.64 -18.38
N ILE A 14 5.55 11.45 -17.54
CA ILE A 14 6.92 11.22 -17.08
C ILE A 14 6.82 10.53 -15.73
N ILE A 15 7.54 9.42 -15.57
CA ILE A 15 7.61 8.67 -14.32
C ILE A 15 9.02 8.85 -13.76
N LYS A 16 9.12 9.37 -12.54
CA LYS A 16 10.37 9.44 -11.79
C LYS A 16 10.32 8.45 -10.63
N ILE A 17 11.27 7.53 -10.59
CA ILE A 17 11.52 6.64 -9.47
C ILE A 17 12.55 7.33 -8.59
N GLN A 18 12.23 7.50 -7.31
CA GLN A 18 13.11 8.11 -6.34
C GLN A 18 13.30 7.15 -5.16
N SER A 19 14.52 7.03 -4.67
CA SER A 19 14.83 6.36 -3.40
C SER A 19 15.37 7.41 -2.45
N VAL A 20 14.73 7.57 -1.30
CA VAL A 20 15.22 8.44 -0.21
C VAL A 20 15.19 7.64 1.08
N LYS A 21 16.34 7.50 1.73
CA LYS A 21 16.47 6.77 3.02
C LYS A 21 15.83 5.39 2.94
N ASN A 22 14.70 5.19 3.62
CA ASN A 22 13.94 3.94 3.73
C ASN A 22 12.70 3.92 2.82
N THR A 23 12.60 4.83 1.85
CA THR A 23 11.41 5.02 1.01
C THR A 23 11.75 4.90 -0.47
N ILE A 24 10.91 4.18 -1.22
CA ILE A 24 10.84 4.28 -2.68
C ILE A 24 9.58 5.09 -3.04
N SER A 25 9.77 6.19 -3.75
CA SER A 25 8.71 7.12 -4.16
C SER A 25 8.57 7.11 -5.67
N ILE A 26 7.35 7.03 -6.17
CA ILE A 26 7.07 7.10 -7.61
C ILE A 26 6.30 8.38 -7.90
N TYR A 27 6.92 9.26 -8.67
CA TYR A 27 6.33 10.51 -9.09
C TYR A 27 5.84 10.41 -10.52
N ILE A 28 4.67 10.98 -10.77
CA ILE A 28 4.05 11.02 -12.08
C ILE A 28 3.77 12.47 -12.46
N LYS A 29 4.20 12.87 -13.65
CA LYS A 29 3.85 14.13 -14.27
C LYS A 29 3.22 13.88 -15.63
N GLY A 30 1.93 14.13 -15.75
CA GLY A 30 1.14 13.82 -16.94
C GLY A 30 0.77 15.07 -17.74
N THR A 31 0.20 14.87 -18.93
CA THR A 31 -0.43 15.95 -19.70
C THR A 31 -1.69 16.50 -19.02
N SER A 32 -2.28 15.75 -18.09
CA SER A 32 -3.38 16.17 -17.23
C SER A 32 -3.37 15.41 -15.91
N LYS A 33 -4.05 15.95 -14.88
CA LYS A 33 -4.20 15.28 -13.58
C LYS A 33 -4.90 13.91 -13.69
N ALA A 34 -5.81 13.75 -14.65
CA ALA A 34 -6.49 12.48 -14.89
C ALA A 34 -5.51 11.39 -15.36
N VAL A 35 -4.58 11.75 -16.27
CA VAL A 35 -3.51 10.86 -16.71
C VAL A 35 -2.59 10.52 -15.54
N GLU A 36 -2.17 11.51 -14.75
CA GLU A 36 -1.32 11.28 -13.58
C GLU A 36 -1.91 10.25 -12.61
N LEU A 37 -3.18 10.42 -12.25
CA LEU A 37 -3.87 9.52 -11.32
C LEU A 37 -4.14 8.14 -11.90
N ALA A 38 -4.30 8.02 -13.23
CA ALA A 38 -4.45 6.72 -13.89
C ALA A 38 -3.12 5.95 -13.92
N THR A 39 -2.04 6.61 -14.37
CA THR A 39 -0.70 6.02 -14.39
C THR A 39 -0.23 5.63 -12.99
N LEU A 40 -0.49 6.47 -11.98
CA LEU A 40 -0.20 6.14 -10.58
C LEU A 40 -0.92 4.87 -10.12
N ARG A 41 -2.22 4.76 -10.43
CA ARG A 41 -3.03 3.57 -10.09
C ARG A 41 -2.54 2.32 -10.79
N ASN A 42 -2.10 2.43 -12.04
CA ASN A 42 -1.56 1.29 -12.79
C ASN A 42 -0.23 0.81 -12.20
N TRP A 43 0.63 1.74 -11.75
CA TRP A 43 1.85 1.38 -11.04
C TRP A 43 1.52 0.66 -9.72
N GLN A 44 0.65 1.26 -8.91
CA GLN A 44 0.21 0.67 -7.64
C GLN A 44 -0.44 -0.70 -7.83
N HIS A 45 -1.19 -0.88 -8.92
CA HIS A 45 -1.78 -2.17 -9.27
C HIS A 45 -0.70 -3.24 -9.42
N LEU A 46 0.35 -2.98 -10.22
CA LEU A 46 1.47 -3.91 -10.37
C LEU A 46 2.19 -4.16 -9.05
N GLU A 47 2.45 -3.10 -8.29
CA GLU A 47 3.14 -3.19 -6.99
C GLU A 47 2.38 -4.06 -5.98
N ASN A 48 1.05 -3.93 -5.92
CA ASN A 48 0.21 -4.64 -4.96
C ASN A 48 0.33 -6.17 -5.04
N HIS A 49 0.80 -6.71 -6.17
CA HIS A 49 1.02 -8.14 -6.33
C HIS A 49 2.20 -8.69 -5.53
N PHE A 50 3.14 -7.84 -5.09
CA PHE A 50 4.35 -8.30 -4.41
C PHE A 50 4.79 -7.44 -3.22
N ILE A 51 4.28 -6.21 -3.04
CA ILE A 51 4.80 -5.31 -2.00
C ILE A 51 4.75 -5.89 -0.59
N ASN A 52 3.70 -6.66 -0.27
CA ASN A 52 3.55 -7.33 1.03
C ASN A 52 4.51 -8.52 1.24
N THR A 53 5.24 -8.94 0.20
CA THR A 53 6.28 -9.97 0.29
C THR A 53 7.69 -9.38 0.30
N MET A 54 7.81 -8.05 0.13
CA MET A 54 9.08 -7.37 0.22
C MET A 54 9.65 -7.42 1.65
N PRO A 55 10.95 -7.72 1.83
CA PRO A 55 11.60 -7.60 3.12
C PRO A 55 11.46 -6.19 3.68
N GLU A 56 11.24 -6.09 4.99
CA GLU A 56 11.14 -4.83 5.73
C GLU A 56 10.03 -3.87 5.28
N TYR A 57 9.08 -4.29 4.44
CA TYR A 57 7.98 -3.42 4.02
C TYR A 57 7.12 -2.99 5.21
N HIS A 58 6.86 -1.68 5.29
CA HIS A 58 6.09 -1.06 6.34
C HIS A 58 4.72 -0.63 5.81
N ALA A 59 3.78 -1.57 5.75
CA ALA A 59 2.42 -1.35 5.25
C ALA A 59 1.65 -0.24 5.99
N ASP A 60 1.95 -0.06 7.28
CA ASP A 60 1.21 0.80 8.20
C ASP A 60 1.91 2.12 8.50
N TRP A 61 2.74 2.59 7.57
CA TRP A 61 3.46 3.84 7.73
C TRP A 61 2.50 5.03 7.89
N VAL A 62 2.97 6.02 8.65
CA VAL A 62 2.23 7.25 8.93
C VAL A 62 3.02 8.40 8.32
N ARG A 63 2.35 9.18 7.47
CA ARG A 63 2.94 10.36 6.83
C ARG A 63 3.43 11.40 7.84
N GLY A 64 2.61 11.68 8.84
CA GLY A 64 2.89 12.75 9.80
C GLY A 64 2.87 14.16 9.18
N PRO A 65 3.34 15.17 9.93
CA PRO A 65 3.43 16.55 9.47
C PRO A 65 4.45 16.74 8.33
N ASP A 66 4.31 17.84 7.57
CA ASP A 66 5.10 18.09 6.36
C ASP A 66 6.61 18.16 6.61
N ALA A 67 7.08 18.82 7.67
CA ALA A 67 8.52 18.93 7.92
C ALA A 67 9.19 17.54 8.13
N PRO A 68 8.68 16.66 9.03
CA PRO A 68 9.14 15.28 9.11
C PRO A 68 9.04 14.50 7.81
N HIS A 69 7.91 14.63 7.12
CA HIS A 69 7.65 13.92 5.86
C HIS A 69 8.63 14.33 4.75
N ILE A 70 8.84 15.62 4.55
CA ILE A 70 9.78 16.16 3.56
C ILE A 70 11.19 15.66 3.84
N LYS A 71 11.67 15.77 5.08
CA LYS A 71 13.03 15.35 5.46
C LYS A 71 13.26 13.84 5.40
N LYS A 72 12.20 13.04 5.50
CA LYS A 72 12.28 11.57 5.44
C LYS A 72 12.13 11.03 4.02
N ASN A 73 11.23 11.60 3.22
CA ASN A 73 10.72 10.95 2.02
C ASN A 73 11.00 11.71 0.73
N HIS A 74 11.49 12.95 0.83
CA HIS A 74 11.65 13.86 -0.30
C HIS A 74 13.05 14.46 -0.34
N THR A 75 13.41 14.96 -1.52
CA THR A 75 14.62 15.75 -1.76
C THR A 75 14.36 17.24 -1.78
N SER A 76 13.09 17.66 -1.91
CA SER A 76 12.69 19.07 -1.78
C SER A 76 11.25 19.22 -1.30
N SER A 77 10.93 20.38 -0.72
CA SER A 77 9.56 20.69 -0.27
C SER A 77 8.55 20.81 -1.41
N TYR A 78 8.98 21.09 -2.65
CA TYR A 78 8.07 21.19 -3.79
C TYR A 78 7.45 19.85 -4.19
N GLU A 79 8.11 18.74 -3.83
CA GLU A 79 7.69 17.39 -4.19
C GLU A 79 6.34 17.00 -3.57
N VAL A 80 5.97 17.58 -2.42
CA VAL A 80 4.67 17.31 -1.75
C VAL A 80 3.46 17.71 -2.59
N THR A 81 3.64 18.57 -3.58
CA THR A 81 2.57 19.04 -4.48
C THR A 81 2.44 18.20 -5.76
N SER A 82 3.44 17.36 -6.03
CA SER A 82 3.45 16.50 -7.23
C SER A 82 2.57 15.27 -7.02
N THR A 83 2.06 14.66 -8.09
CA THR A 83 1.39 13.35 -7.97
C THR A 83 2.44 12.29 -7.68
N HIS A 84 2.38 11.68 -6.51
CA HIS A 84 3.30 10.61 -6.13
C HIS A 84 2.68 9.67 -5.12
N TYR A 85 3.35 8.55 -4.90
CA TYR A 85 3.08 7.67 -3.76
C TYR A 85 4.40 7.13 -3.19
N HIS A 86 4.33 6.63 -1.97
CA HIS A 86 5.47 6.08 -1.23
C HIS A 86 5.27 4.61 -0.90
N SER A 87 6.33 3.85 -1.08
CA SER A 87 6.56 2.54 -0.49
C SER A 87 7.62 2.68 0.59
N GLU A 88 7.21 2.50 1.84
CA GLU A 88 8.05 2.67 3.02
C GLU A 88 8.56 1.33 3.54
N PHE A 89 9.78 1.34 4.07
CA PHE A 89 10.44 0.17 4.62
C PHE A 89 11.01 0.51 6.01
N ASN A 90 11.28 -0.50 6.85
CA ASN A 90 11.85 -0.28 8.19
C ASN A 90 13.34 0.07 8.16
N THR A 91 14.01 -0.26 7.06
CA THR A 91 15.45 -0.04 6.87
C THR A 91 15.70 0.80 5.63
N GLU A 92 16.91 1.38 5.55
CA GLU A 92 17.37 2.04 4.34
C GLU A 92 17.22 1.13 3.11
N ILE A 93 16.87 1.72 1.96
CA ILE A 93 16.82 1.01 0.69
C ILE A 93 18.25 0.67 0.28
N THR A 94 18.58 -0.62 0.30
CA THR A 94 19.85 -1.13 -0.19
C THR A 94 19.76 -1.48 -1.68
N PRO A 95 20.90 -1.67 -2.39
CA PRO A 95 20.87 -2.15 -3.78
C PRO A 95 20.10 -3.47 -3.95
N GLY A 96 20.16 -4.36 -2.95
CA GLY A 96 19.39 -5.60 -2.95
C GLY A 96 17.88 -5.37 -2.91
N MET A 97 17.41 -4.47 -2.03
CA MET A 97 15.99 -4.12 -1.93
C MET A 97 15.50 -3.42 -3.19
N PHE A 98 16.25 -2.45 -3.69
CA PHE A 98 15.90 -1.72 -4.92
C PHE A 98 15.85 -2.64 -6.14
N SER A 99 16.81 -3.57 -6.26
CA SER A 99 16.83 -4.59 -7.30
C SER A 99 15.62 -5.52 -7.22
N PHE A 100 15.30 -6.02 -6.03
CA PHE A 100 14.15 -6.88 -5.82
C PHE A 100 12.86 -6.15 -6.22
N TYR A 101 12.71 -4.91 -5.78
CA TYR A 101 11.57 -4.06 -6.09
C TYR A 101 11.36 -3.90 -7.61
N LEU A 102 12.37 -3.43 -8.35
CA LEU A 102 12.23 -3.18 -9.79
C LEU A 102 12.03 -4.46 -10.60
N ARG A 103 12.73 -5.55 -10.26
CA ARG A 103 12.54 -6.84 -10.93
C ARG A 103 11.12 -7.37 -10.74
N ASN A 104 10.52 -7.15 -9.57
CA ASN A 104 9.14 -7.55 -9.34
C ASN A 104 8.14 -6.66 -10.07
N ILE A 105 8.33 -5.33 -10.13
CA ILE A 105 7.49 -4.48 -11.00
C ILE A 105 7.56 -4.98 -12.44
N PHE A 106 8.77 -5.25 -12.95
CA PHE A 106 8.95 -5.73 -14.32
C PHE A 106 8.30 -7.10 -14.54
N THR A 107 8.42 -8.02 -13.57
CA THR A 107 7.75 -9.31 -13.60
C THR A 107 6.23 -9.15 -13.68
N GLN A 108 5.65 -8.24 -12.90
CA GLN A 108 4.22 -7.96 -12.94
C GLN A 108 3.81 -7.28 -14.25
N GLN A 109 4.63 -6.37 -14.81
CA GLN A 109 4.39 -5.80 -16.13
C GLN A 109 4.32 -6.90 -17.22
N LEU A 110 5.18 -7.91 -17.17
CA LEU A 110 5.15 -9.04 -18.11
C LEU A 110 3.90 -9.91 -17.94
N ALA A 111 3.38 -10.04 -16.73
CA ALA A 111 2.13 -10.75 -16.44
C ALA A 111 0.88 -9.95 -16.85
N HIS A 112 0.99 -8.64 -17.08
CA HIS A 112 -0.10 -7.74 -17.43
C HIS A 112 0.17 -7.06 -18.80
N PRO A 113 -0.14 -7.72 -19.93
CA PRO A 113 0.31 -7.31 -21.26
C PRO A 113 -0.37 -6.05 -21.81
N SER A 114 -1.37 -5.48 -21.13
CA SER A 114 -2.01 -4.24 -21.56
C SER A 114 -1.03 -3.06 -21.55
N ASP A 115 -1.13 -2.18 -22.56
CA ASP A 115 -0.24 -1.02 -22.73
C ASP A 115 -0.14 -0.12 -21.50
N GLU A 116 -1.23 -0.04 -20.73
CA GLU A 116 -1.35 0.81 -19.54
C GLU A 116 -0.42 0.38 -18.38
N TYR A 117 0.13 -0.84 -18.43
CA TYR A 117 1.09 -1.39 -17.46
C TYR A 117 2.52 -1.44 -18.00
N GLN A 118 2.76 -1.01 -19.25
CA GLN A 118 4.06 -1.13 -19.91
C GLN A 118 4.98 0.05 -19.57
N PHE A 119 5.53 0.06 -18.35
CA PHE A 119 6.41 1.14 -17.85
C PHE A 119 7.84 1.04 -18.36
N PHE A 120 8.42 -0.16 -18.36
CA PHE A 120 9.77 -0.44 -18.87
C PHE A 120 9.72 -0.90 -20.33
N VAL A 121 10.77 -0.63 -21.09
CA VAL A 121 11.00 -1.08 -22.46
C VAL A 121 11.31 -2.57 -22.48
N ASN A 122 12.27 -3.01 -21.66
CA ASN A 122 12.75 -4.39 -21.60
C ASN A 122 13.54 -4.63 -20.30
N SER A 123 13.98 -5.88 -20.10
CA SER A 123 14.78 -6.25 -18.93
C SER A 123 16.14 -5.56 -18.87
N ALA A 124 16.75 -5.22 -20.02
CA ALA A 124 18.05 -4.56 -20.04
C ALA A 124 17.99 -3.13 -19.49
N GLU A 125 16.88 -2.40 -19.72
CA GLU A 125 16.63 -1.11 -19.07
C GLU A 125 16.55 -1.28 -17.55
N VAL A 126 15.79 -2.27 -17.07
CA VAL A 126 15.63 -2.54 -15.63
C VAL A 126 16.98 -2.85 -14.98
N GLU A 127 17.78 -3.74 -15.57
CA GLU A 127 19.10 -4.08 -15.04
C GLU A 127 20.08 -2.90 -15.08
N SER A 128 20.01 -2.04 -16.11
CA SER A 128 20.81 -0.80 -16.19
C SER A 128 20.46 0.18 -15.06
N ILE A 129 19.17 0.33 -14.74
CA ILE A 129 18.72 1.16 -13.61
C ILE A 129 19.24 0.60 -12.28
N ILE A 130 19.16 -0.72 -12.09
CA ILE A 130 19.64 -1.41 -10.89
C ILE A 130 21.15 -1.24 -10.72
N GLU A 131 21.91 -1.41 -11.79
CA GLU A 131 23.37 -1.23 -11.78
C GLU A 131 23.75 0.22 -11.45
N THR A 132 23.06 1.19 -12.06
CA THR A 132 23.26 2.62 -11.78
C THR A 132 23.00 2.94 -10.31
N TYR A 133 21.93 2.39 -9.74
CA TYR A 133 21.64 2.54 -8.32
C TYR A 133 22.74 1.94 -7.44
N ALA A 134 23.22 0.73 -7.76
CA ALA A 134 24.26 0.07 -6.98
C ALA A 134 25.59 0.84 -7.00
N ILE A 135 25.96 1.41 -8.16
CA ILE A 135 27.13 2.27 -8.31
C ILE A 135 26.95 3.53 -7.45
N TYR A 136 25.81 4.22 -7.60
CA TYR A 136 25.52 5.43 -6.84
C TYR A 136 25.54 5.19 -5.33
N TYR A 137 24.90 4.11 -4.85
CA TYR A 137 24.87 3.75 -3.44
C TYR A 137 26.29 3.53 -2.88
N ARG A 138 27.14 2.81 -3.62
CA ARG A 138 28.52 2.54 -3.20
C ARG A 138 29.36 3.82 -3.13
N GLU A 139 29.13 4.77 -4.02
CA GLU A 139 29.85 6.05 -4.03
C GLU A 139 29.31 7.02 -2.98
N TYR A 140 28.02 6.92 -2.66
CA TYR A 140 27.35 7.77 -1.69
C TYR A 140 27.64 7.33 -0.24
N LYS A 141 27.62 6.03 0.05
CA LYS A 141 27.81 5.54 1.42
C LYS A 141 29.19 5.88 1.97
N ASP A 142 29.22 6.30 3.22
CA ASP A 142 30.39 6.77 3.96
C ASP A 142 31.10 7.97 3.29
N SER A 143 30.40 8.69 2.41
CA SER A 143 30.91 9.88 1.73
C SER A 143 30.59 11.16 2.51
N SER A 144 31.33 12.23 2.22
CA SER A 144 31.00 13.57 2.74
C SER A 144 29.63 14.07 2.25
N THR A 145 29.15 13.58 1.12
CA THR A 145 27.82 13.92 0.60
C THR A 145 26.72 13.29 1.45
N GLU A 146 26.95 12.07 1.94
CA GLU A 146 26.04 11.45 2.92
C GLU A 146 26.01 12.24 4.22
N GLU A 147 27.18 12.59 4.78
CA GLU A 147 27.26 13.35 6.02
C GLU A 147 26.49 14.68 5.94
N ILE A 148 26.69 15.44 4.85
CA ILE A 148 25.96 16.69 4.60
C ILE A 148 24.46 16.41 4.52
N TYR A 149 24.05 15.44 3.72
CA TYR A 149 22.63 15.14 3.52
C TYR A 149 21.93 14.70 4.81
N GLU A 150 22.56 13.82 5.60
CA GLU A 150 22.00 13.39 6.88
C GLU A 150 21.95 14.55 7.89
N SER A 151 22.93 15.46 7.89
CA SER A 151 22.89 16.65 8.74
C SER A 151 21.72 17.60 8.41
N GLU A 152 21.42 17.79 7.13
CA GLU A 152 20.33 18.67 6.66
C GLU A 152 18.94 18.04 6.86
N THR A 153 18.87 16.72 6.81
CA THR A 153 17.61 15.95 6.84
C THR A 153 17.34 15.27 8.18
N THR A 154 18.20 15.48 9.18
CA THR A 154 17.92 15.07 10.55
C THR A 154 16.75 15.87 11.11
N LEU A 155 15.82 15.19 11.79
CA LEU A 155 14.70 15.83 12.44
C LEU A 155 15.19 16.57 13.69
N THR A 156 14.68 17.78 13.93
CA THR A 156 14.82 18.41 15.23
C THR A 156 14.00 17.65 16.27
N SER A 157 14.28 17.87 17.55
CA SER A 157 13.50 17.28 18.65
C SER A 157 12.01 17.58 18.54
N GLU A 158 11.64 18.80 18.14
CA GLU A 158 10.27 19.23 17.95
C GLU A 158 9.61 18.51 16.77
N GLU A 159 10.32 18.36 15.65
CA GLU A 159 9.83 17.63 14.47
C GLU A 159 9.62 16.14 14.77
N GLN A 160 10.55 15.52 15.52
CA GLN A 160 10.43 14.13 15.95
C GLN A 160 9.23 13.94 16.87
N GLN A 161 9.03 14.82 17.86
CA GLN A 161 7.87 14.76 18.75
C GLN A 161 6.55 14.92 17.99
N ALA A 162 6.49 15.84 17.02
CA ALA A 162 5.30 16.03 16.19
C ALA A 162 4.99 14.80 15.32
N TYR A 163 6.03 14.13 14.81
CA TYR A 163 5.89 12.87 14.10
C TYR A 163 5.37 11.75 15.02
N ASP A 164 5.96 11.59 16.20
CA ASP A 164 5.57 10.56 17.17
C ASP A 164 4.11 10.74 17.64
N ALA A 165 3.69 11.99 17.85
CA ALA A 165 2.29 12.31 18.15
C ALA A 165 1.34 11.87 17.02
N ALA A 166 1.70 12.12 15.75
CA ALA A 166 0.91 11.68 14.61
C ALA A 166 0.85 10.14 14.47
N VAL A 167 1.95 9.45 14.76
CA VAL A 167 1.99 7.99 14.79
C VAL A 167 1.06 7.45 15.87
N MET A 168 1.10 8.03 17.07
CA MET A 168 0.23 7.63 18.19
C MET A 168 -1.23 7.87 17.86
N ASP A 169 -1.57 9.03 17.30
CA ASP A 169 -2.92 9.36 16.89
C ASP A 169 -3.46 8.39 15.83
N SER A 170 -2.65 8.04 14.83
CA SER A 170 -3.02 7.04 13.81
C SER A 170 -3.29 5.66 14.42
N LYS A 171 -2.44 5.21 15.36
CA LYS A 171 -2.63 3.94 16.09
C LYS A 171 -3.93 3.93 16.89
N ILE A 172 -4.24 5.03 17.58
CA ILE A 172 -5.49 5.17 18.35
C ILE A 172 -6.70 5.08 17.40
N HIS A 173 -6.71 5.84 16.30
CA HIS A 173 -7.81 5.82 15.34
C HIS A 173 -8.04 4.43 14.71
N ARG A 174 -6.97 3.71 14.36
CA ARG A 174 -7.06 2.32 13.86
C ARG A 174 -7.64 1.37 14.92
N SER A 175 -7.20 1.50 16.17
CA SER A 175 -7.69 0.65 17.26
C SER A 175 -9.18 0.87 17.54
N ILE A 176 -9.65 2.11 17.56
CA ILE A 176 -11.06 2.46 17.78
C ILE A 176 -11.93 2.00 16.61
N GLY A 177 -11.46 2.21 15.36
CA GLY A 177 -12.14 1.71 14.17
C GLY A 177 -12.33 0.19 14.17
N SER A 178 -11.38 -0.56 14.74
CA SER A 178 -11.47 -2.02 14.90
C SER A 178 -12.40 -2.49 16.03
N LEU A 179 -12.70 -1.62 17.01
CA LEU A 179 -13.56 -1.93 18.17
C LEU A 179 -15.05 -1.65 17.93
N LEU A 180 -15.38 -0.77 16.98
CA LEU A 180 -16.77 -0.50 16.60
C LEU A 180 -17.57 -1.76 16.17
N PRO A 181 -17.03 -2.71 15.38
CA PRO A 181 -17.76 -3.95 15.08
C PRO A 181 -17.94 -4.87 16.30
N LEU A 182 -17.11 -4.77 17.35
CA LEU A 182 -17.24 -5.55 18.59
C LEU A 182 -18.35 -5.00 19.52
N ILE A 183 -18.53 -3.68 19.59
CA ILE A 183 -19.58 -3.07 20.43
C ILE A 183 -20.97 -3.35 19.85
N PHE A 184 -21.12 -3.45 18.53
CA PHE A 184 -22.39 -3.89 17.91
C PHE A 184 -22.69 -5.38 18.14
N LEU A 185 -21.67 -6.23 18.30
CA LEU A 185 -21.87 -7.65 18.64
C LEU A 185 -22.23 -7.86 20.12
N VAL A 186 -21.70 -7.05 21.04
CA VAL A 186 -22.02 -7.14 22.47
C VAL A 186 -23.35 -6.41 22.80
N GLY A 187 -23.72 -5.38 22.03
CA GLY A 187 -24.97 -4.63 22.20
C GLY A 187 -26.22 -5.31 21.62
N SER A 188 -26.08 -6.32 20.75
CA SER A 188 -27.21 -7.14 20.29
C SER A 188 -27.47 -8.27 21.29
N GLY A 189 -27.99 -7.90 22.46
CA GLY A 189 -28.31 -8.80 23.57
C GLY A 189 -29.20 -9.99 23.19
N ARG A 190 -28.58 -11.07 22.72
CA ARG A 190 -29.15 -12.42 22.66
C ARG A 190 -28.25 -13.40 23.40
N HIS A 191 -28.07 -13.16 24.69
CA HIS A 191 -27.68 -14.20 25.64
C HIS A 191 -28.91 -15.03 25.98
N GLY A 192 -29.15 -16.09 25.21
CA GLY A 192 -30.10 -17.13 25.57
C GLY A 192 -29.39 -18.25 26.30
N ILE A 193 -29.08 -18.09 27.59
CA ILE A 193 -28.77 -19.24 28.46
C ILE A 193 -29.72 -19.19 29.67
N TYR A 194 -30.69 -20.10 29.63
CA TYR A 194 -31.35 -20.84 30.72
C TYR A 194 -32.86 -20.98 30.51
N ARG A 195 -33.29 -22.15 30.00
CA ARG A 195 -34.37 -22.92 30.64
C ARG A 195 -34.25 -24.42 30.35
N ALA A 196 -34.47 -25.18 31.41
CA ALA A 196 -34.15 -26.59 31.66
C ALA A 196 -34.97 -27.61 30.83
N PRO A 197 -34.63 -28.93 30.87
CA PRO A 197 -35.17 -29.94 29.97
C PRO A 197 -36.43 -30.66 30.49
N ALA A 198 -37.16 -31.22 29.51
CA ALA A 198 -38.07 -32.38 29.49
C ALA A 198 -39.41 -32.36 30.27
N ALA A 199 -40.50 -32.67 29.55
CA ALA A 199 -41.41 -33.78 29.86
C ALA A 199 -42.32 -34.11 28.66
N ALA A 200 -42.46 -35.40 28.36
CA ALA A 200 -43.36 -35.95 27.34
C ALA A 200 -44.81 -36.01 27.85
N THR A 201 -45.79 -35.93 26.95
CA THR A 201 -47.08 -36.65 27.09
C THR A 201 -47.81 -36.76 25.75
N LEU A 202 -48.38 -37.94 25.53
CA LEU A 202 -49.03 -38.46 24.33
C LEU A 202 -50.53 -38.08 24.24
N ALA A 203 -51.03 -38.16 23.00
CA ALA A 203 -52.41 -38.48 22.56
C ALA A 203 -53.52 -37.42 22.71
N ASP A 204 -54.22 -37.08 21.62
CA ASP A 204 -55.39 -37.83 21.13
C ASP A 204 -55.98 -37.31 19.79
N LYS A 205 -56.34 -38.28 18.93
CA LYS A 205 -57.51 -38.42 18.01
C LYS A 205 -57.87 -37.35 16.94
N GLU A 206 -57.87 -37.77 15.66
CA GLU A 206 -59.05 -38.06 14.76
C GLU A 206 -59.84 -36.79 14.41
N ASP A 207 -60.29 -36.46 13.19
CA ASP A 207 -60.70 -37.17 11.98
C ASP A 207 -60.99 -36.00 10.96
N THR A 208 -60.76 -35.99 9.64
CA THR A 208 -61.62 -36.54 8.57
C THR A 208 -61.27 -35.92 7.19
N LEU A 209 -61.38 -36.75 6.14
CA LEU A 209 -61.88 -36.52 4.75
C LEU A 209 -61.21 -35.42 3.87
N SER A 210 -60.37 -35.74 2.88
CA SER A 210 -60.63 -36.23 1.50
C SER A 210 -61.28 -35.25 0.52
N LEU A 211 -60.61 -35.05 -0.63
CA LEU A 211 -61.05 -34.73 -2.02
C LEU A 211 -59.94 -33.86 -2.65
N ASP A 212 -58.96 -34.42 -3.36
CA ASP A 212 -58.97 -35.03 -4.71
C ASP A 212 -59.23 -34.06 -5.86
N ASP A 213 -58.50 -34.33 -6.95
CA ASP A 213 -58.47 -33.70 -8.29
C ASP A 213 -57.86 -32.29 -8.40
N GLY A 214 -56.80 -32.02 -9.18
CA GLY A 214 -56.18 -32.76 -10.26
C GLY A 214 -55.69 -31.78 -11.33
N LYS A 215 -54.64 -32.19 -12.07
CA LYS A 215 -54.15 -31.66 -13.36
C LYS A 215 -53.13 -30.50 -13.37
N CYS A 216 -51.88 -30.94 -13.31
CA CYS A 216 -50.87 -30.80 -14.38
C CYS A 216 -51.39 -30.30 -15.75
N SER A 217 -50.76 -29.27 -16.32
CA SER A 217 -50.15 -29.39 -17.66
C SER A 217 -49.14 -28.26 -17.93
N ILE A 218 -48.08 -28.71 -18.60
CA ILE A 218 -46.92 -28.03 -19.18
C ILE A 218 -47.34 -27.09 -20.33
N MET A 219 -46.70 -25.93 -20.42
CA MET A 219 -45.99 -25.41 -21.60
C MET A 219 -44.88 -24.46 -21.15
#